data_AF-A0A1D2QZ51-F1
#
_entry.id   AF-A0A1D2QZ51-F1
#
_cell.length_a   1.000
_cell.length_b   1.000
_cell.length_c   1.000
_cell.angle_alpha   90.00
_cell.angle_beta   90.00
_cell.angle_gamma   90.00
#
_symmetry.space_group_name_H-M   'P 1'
#
loop_
_entity.id
_entity.type
_entity.pdbx_description
1 polymer ?
#
loop_
_entity_poly.entity_id
_entity_poly.type
_entity_poly.pdbx_seq_one_letter_code
_entity_poly.pdbx_strand_id
1 'polypeptide(L)'
;MPEGSLKYVVDIRVYADFDGVLNFPGGDIEEEVHRLMGEIERMDPHELEKDVYQEMAFLLCKGCRDRFMEDPLSRGEGPYRAGEGSSQFIH
;
A
#
# COMPACT_ATOMS: atom_id res chain seq x y z
N MET A 1 -8.49 -14.28 16.43
CA MET A 1 -8.80 -13.47 17.62
C MET A 1 -10.03 -14.05 18.30
N PRO A 2 -10.07 -14.18 19.64
CA PRO A 2 -11.20 -14.76 20.35
C PRO A 2 -12.46 -13.88 20.29
N GLU A 3 -13.65 -14.49 20.39
CA GLU A 3 -14.93 -13.77 20.45
C GLU A 3 -15.00 -12.86 21.69
N GLY A 4 -15.64 -11.69 21.54
CA GLY A 4 -15.73 -10.67 22.60
C GLY A 4 -14.47 -9.80 22.80
N SER A 5 -13.36 -10.10 22.11
CA SER A 5 -12.16 -9.25 22.16
C SER A 5 -12.28 -7.97 21.34
N LEU A 6 -11.59 -6.90 21.78
CA LEU A 6 -11.52 -5.63 21.06
C LEU A 6 -10.84 -5.80 19.70
N LYS A 7 -11.43 -5.18 18.67
CA LYS A 7 -10.92 -5.15 17.31
C LYS A 7 -10.60 -3.71 16.92
N TYR A 8 -9.49 -3.51 16.24
CA TYR A 8 -9.05 -2.20 15.78
C TYR A 8 -8.97 -2.22 14.28
N VAL A 9 -9.51 -1.20 13.62
CA VAL A 9 -9.42 -1.03 12.17
C VAL A 9 -8.38 0.05 11.89
N VAL A 10 -7.45 -0.25 10.99
CA VAL A 10 -6.46 0.70 10.48
C VAL A 10 -6.70 0.85 8.99
N ASP A 11 -7.15 2.04 8.59
CA ASP A 11 -7.34 2.42 7.19
C ASP A 11 -6.20 3.36 6.77
N ILE A 12 -5.47 2.98 5.72
CA ILE A 12 -4.37 3.76 5.15
C ILE A 12 -4.76 4.14 3.73
N ARG A 13 -4.67 5.44 3.43
CA ARG A 13 -4.89 6.01 2.10
C ARG A 13 -3.65 6.76 1.65
N VAL A 14 -3.18 6.43 0.46
CA VAL A 14 -2.04 7.06 -0.20
C VAL A 14 -2.56 7.76 -1.45
N TYR A 15 -2.15 9.02 -1.61
CA TYR A 15 -2.47 9.84 -2.76
C TYR A 15 -1.14 10.34 -3.36
N ALA A 16 -0.99 10.25 -4.67
CA ALA A 16 0.09 10.93 -5.36
C ALA A 16 -0.16 12.45 -5.30
N ASP A 17 0.86 13.20 -4.89
CA ASP A 17 0.89 14.65 -5.01
C ASP A 17 1.73 15.01 -6.23
N PHE A 18 1.06 15.29 -7.35
CA PHE A 18 1.71 15.70 -8.58
C PHE A 18 1.87 17.22 -8.59
N ASP A 19 3.11 17.69 -8.60
CA ASP A 19 3.48 19.11 -8.52
C ASP A 19 3.17 19.93 -9.80
N GLY A 20 2.65 19.27 -10.84
CA GLY A 20 2.25 19.90 -12.09
C GLY A 20 3.41 20.17 -13.05
N VAL A 21 4.64 19.81 -12.72
CA VAL A 21 5.81 20.08 -13.57
C VAL A 21 6.11 18.88 -14.45
N LEU A 22 5.77 19.02 -15.74
CA LEU A 22 6.20 18.08 -16.77
C LEU A 22 7.54 18.56 -17.35
N ASN A 23 8.61 17.84 -17.06
CA ASN A 23 9.91 18.07 -17.69
C ASN A 23 9.89 17.48 -19.10
N PHE A 24 9.49 18.29 -20.08
CA PHE A 24 9.65 17.91 -21.48
C PHE A 24 11.12 18.06 -21.88
N PRO A 25 11.82 16.97 -22.26
CA PRO A 25 13.13 17.11 -22.87
C PRO A 25 12.94 17.92 -24.16
N GLY A 26 13.68 19.02 -24.32
CA GLY A 26 13.52 19.91 -25.47
C GLY A 26 13.56 19.13 -26.79
N GLY A 27 12.42 19.07 -27.48
CA GLY A 27 12.13 18.21 -28.62
C GLY A 27 10.69 18.38 -29.09
N ASP A 28 10.25 17.59 -30.06
CA ASP A 28 8.88 17.64 -30.56
C ASP A 28 7.91 17.09 -29.50
N ILE A 29 7.08 17.99 -28.96
CA ILE A 29 6.12 17.68 -27.90
C ILE A 29 5.08 16.67 -28.39
N GLU A 30 4.73 16.69 -29.67
CA GLU A 30 3.70 15.80 -30.21
C GLU A 30 4.15 14.33 -30.23
N GLU A 31 5.42 14.08 -30.57
CA GLU A 31 6.01 12.74 -30.55
C GLU A 31 6.12 12.18 -29.12
N GLU A 32 6.51 13.02 -28.17
CA GLU A 32 6.65 12.63 -26.76
C GLU A 32 5.29 12.32 -26.12
N VAL A 33 4.26 13.14 -26.40
CA VAL A 33 2.89 12.88 -25.97
C VAL A 33 2.36 11.58 -26.57
N HIS A 34 2.59 11.33 -27.87
CA HIS A 34 2.18 10.07 -28.49
C HIS A 34 2.88 8.86 -27.89
N ARG A 35 4.17 8.98 -27.54
CA ARG A 35 4.91 7.91 -26.87
C ARG A 35 4.32 7.60 -25.50
N LEU A 36 4.09 8.63 -24.68
CA LEU A 36 3.50 8.50 -23.34
C LEU A 36 2.09 7.90 -23.40
N MET A 37 1.24 8.36 -24.31
CA MET A 37 -0.11 7.79 -24.50
C MET A 37 -0.03 6.31 -24.90
N GLY A 38 0.90 5.95 -25.78
CA GLY A 38 1.12 4.56 -26.17
C GLY A 38 1.69 3.67 -25.06
N GLU A 39 2.40 4.24 -24.07
CA GLU A 39 2.85 3.52 -22.86
C GLU A 39 1.67 3.30 -21.91
N ILE A 40 0.85 4.33 -21.67
CA ILE A 40 -0.37 4.26 -20.83
C ILE A 40 -1.35 3.21 -21.36
N GLU A 41 -1.60 3.19 -22.68
CA GLU A 41 -2.49 2.20 -23.31
C GLU A 41 -2.01 0.76 -23.19
N ARG A 42 -0.71 0.54 -22.96
CA ARG A 42 -0.10 -0.79 -22.77
C ARG A 42 -0.02 -1.23 -21.32
N MET A 43 -0.24 -0.32 -20.38
CA MET A 43 -0.25 -0.61 -18.96
C MET A 43 -1.64 -1.13 -18.55
N ASP A 44 -1.65 -2.04 -17.57
CA ASP A 44 -2.90 -2.46 -16.96
C ASP A 44 -3.49 -1.29 -16.16
N PRO A 45 -4.78 -0.93 -16.34
CA PRO A 45 -5.39 0.20 -15.64
C PRO A 45 -5.27 0.12 -14.11
N HIS A 46 -5.26 -1.08 -13.54
CA HIS A 46 -5.14 -1.28 -12.10
C HIS A 46 -3.71 -0.98 -11.61
N GLU A 47 -2.69 -1.15 -12.44
CA GLU A 47 -1.31 -0.78 -12.12
C GLU A 47 -1.12 0.74 -12.18
N LEU A 48 -1.71 1.40 -13.18
CA LEU A 48 -1.73 2.87 -13.29
C LEU A 48 -2.45 3.53 -12.10
N GLU A 49 -3.56 2.94 -11.64
CA GLU A 49 -4.30 3.45 -10.49
C GLU A 49 -3.49 3.36 -9.19
N LYS A 50 -2.69 2.31 -8.98
CA LYS A 50 -1.85 2.14 -7.78
C LYS A 50 -0.80 3.24 -7.63
N ASP A 51 -0.27 3.74 -8.75
CA ASP A 51 0.74 4.80 -8.75
C ASP A 51 0.15 6.17 -8.36
N VAL A 52 -1.18 6.32 -8.41
CA VAL A 52 -1.89 7.57 -8.08
C VAL A 52 -2.67 7.46 -6.76
N TYR A 53 -3.26 6.30 -6.48
CA TYR A 53 -4.11 6.08 -5.32
C TYR A 53 -3.99 4.64 -4.80
N GLN A 54 -3.79 4.50 -3.49
CA GLN A 54 -3.82 3.19 -2.83
C GLN A 54 -4.59 3.26 -1.52
N GLU A 55 -5.48 2.30 -1.30
CA GLU A 55 -6.21 2.11 -0.04
C GLU A 55 -5.95 0.71 0.51
N MET A 56 -5.69 0.63 1.81
CA MET A 56 -5.51 -0.64 2.51
C MET A 56 -6.16 -0.56 3.90
N ALA A 57 -6.83 -1.64 4.28
CA ALA A 57 -7.51 -1.76 5.57
C ALA A 57 -7.01 -3.01 6.30
N PHE A 58 -6.65 -2.84 7.57
CA PHE A 58 -6.20 -3.94 8.42
C PHE A 58 -7.09 -4.06 9.65
N LEU A 59 -7.43 -5.29 10.00
CA LEU A 59 -8.08 -5.62 11.27
C LEU A 59 -7.02 -6.12 12.25
N LEU A 60 -6.74 -5.35 13.29
CA LEU A 60 -5.68 -5.63 14.26
C LEU A 60 -6.28 -6.05 15.62
N CYS A 61 -5.57 -6.96 16.29
CA CYS A 61 -5.74 -7.18 17.72
C CYS A 61 -5.01 -6.07 18.50
N LYS A 62 -5.22 -6.01 19.82
CA LYS A 62 -4.56 -5.01 20.68
C LYS A 62 -3.04 -4.98 20.52
N GLY A 63 -2.39 -6.14 20.52
CA GLY A 63 -0.92 -6.21 20.40
C GLY A 63 -0.39 -5.71 19.05
N CYS A 64 -1.04 -6.12 17.95
CA CYS A 64 -0.66 -5.63 16.62
C CYS A 64 -0.93 -4.12 16.47
N ARG A 65 -2.02 -3.61 17.04
CA ARG A 65 -2.32 -2.17 17.05
C ARG A 65 -1.27 -1.39 17.82
N ASP A 66 -0.91 -1.85 19.02
CA ASP A 66 0.06 -1.14 19.87
C ASP A 66 1.43 -1.05 19.15
N ARG A 67 1.87 -2.13 18.48
CA ARG A 67 3.09 -2.11 17.65
C ARG A 67 2.99 -1.21 16.41
N PHE A 68 1.87 -1.27 15.69
CA PHE A 68 1.65 -0.43 14.51
C PHE A 68 1.70 1.07 14.86
N MET A 69 1.24 1.45 16.06
CA MET A 69 1.31 2.82 16.54
C MET A 69 2.72 3.25 16.98
N GLU A 70 3.60 2.30 17.34
CA GLU A 70 4.99 2.57 17.71
C GLU A 70 5.88 2.76 16.48
N ASP A 71 5.78 1.87 15.49
CA ASP A 71 6.51 1.98 14.22
C ASP A 71 5.67 1.46 13.04
N PRO A 72 4.87 2.32 12.39
CA PRO A 72 4.00 1.92 11.28
C PRO A 72 4.75 1.55 10.00
N LEU A 73 6.03 1.93 9.87
CA LEU A 73 6.84 1.65 8.67
C LEU A 73 7.93 0.61 8.91
N SER A 74 8.03 0.07 10.14
CA SER A 74 8.99 -0.98 10.51
C SER A 74 10.41 -0.68 10.00
N ARG A 75 10.94 0.51 10.31
CA ARG A 75 12.25 0.99 9.86
C ARG A 75 13.39 0.23 10.57
N GLY A 76 13.52 -1.07 10.34
CA GLY A 76 14.66 -1.86 10.82
C GLY A 76 14.44 -3.35 11.06
N GLU A 77 13.22 -3.89 10.96
CA GLU A 77 12.95 -5.30 11.28
C GLU A 77 12.44 -6.04 10.04
N GLY A 78 13.15 -7.10 9.63
CA GLY A 78 12.76 -7.97 8.52
C GLY A 78 11.40 -8.65 8.73
N PRO A 79 10.90 -9.42 7.73
CA PRO A 79 9.54 -9.97 7.76
C PRO A 79 9.29 -10.78 9.04
N TYR A 80 8.22 -10.40 9.75
CA TYR A 80 7.80 -11.01 11.00
C TYR A 80 7.56 -12.51 10.80
N ARG A 81 8.34 -13.36 11.50
CA ARG A 81 8.05 -14.79 11.67
C ARG A 81 7.12 -14.93 12.86
N ALA A 82 5.86 -15.25 12.60
CA ALA A 82 4.91 -15.61 13.66
C ALA A 82 5.49 -16.80 14.46
N GLY A 83 5.80 -16.57 15.73
CA GLY A 83 6.14 -17.65 16.65
C GLY A 83 4.94 -18.60 16.77
N GLU A 84 5.20 -19.89 16.51
CA GLU A 84 4.27 -21.00 16.71
C GLU A 84 3.77 -21.02 18.16
N GLY A 85 2.57 -20.50 18.39
CA GLY A 85 1.83 -20.64 19.64
C GLY A 85 0.79 -21.74 19.48
N SER A 86 1.17 -22.96 19.84
CA SER A 86 0.31 -24.13 20.00
C SER A 86 -0.99 -23.81 20.76
N SER A 87 -2.14 -24.09 20.15
CA SER A 87 -3.25 -24.75 20.87
C SER A 87 -4.18 -25.42 19.87
N GLN A 88 -3.86 -26.68 19.62
CA GLN A 88 -4.74 -27.72 19.12
C GLN A 88 -6.02 -27.77 19.96
N PHE A 89 -7.19 -27.51 19.37
CA PHE A 89 -8.44 -28.15 19.78
C PHE A 89 -9.32 -28.41 18.56
N ILE A 90 -9.34 -29.68 18.18
CA ILE A 90 -10.38 -30.35 17.40
C ILE A 90 -11.54 -30.60 18.39
N HIS A 91 -12.73 -30.06 18.15
CA HIS A 91 -13.94 -30.81 17.75
C HIS A 91 -15.13 -29.87 17.53
#